data_AF-A0A235IYE1-F1
#
_entry.id   AF-A0A235IYE1-F1
#
_cell.length_a   1.000
_cell.length_b   1.000
_cell.length_c   1.000
_cell.angle_alpha   90.00
_cell.angle_beta   90.00
_cell.angle_gamma   90.00
#
_symmetry.space_group_name_H-M   'P 1'
#
loop_
_entity.id
_entity.type
_entity.pdbx_description
1 polymer ?
#
loop_
_entity_poly.entity_id
_entity_poly.type
_entity_poly.pdbx_seq_one_letter_code
_entity_poly.pdbx_strand_id
1 'polypeptide(L)' 'MIRAKFTCLSNTLNHETQTATVVLTPVTNSASEENLTFWKYTPAGHIELQICNPAAFAQFAVDTDYYVDFTAV' A
#
# COMPACT_ATOMS: atom_id res chain seq x y z
N MET A 1 1.63 -16.82 -8.12
CA MET A 1 1.78 -15.72 -7.15
C MET A 1 1.81 -14.43 -7.94
N ILE A 2 0.90 -13.50 -7.69
CA ILE A 2 0.84 -12.22 -8.39
C ILE A 2 1.37 -11.18 -7.41
N ARG A 3 2.48 -10.52 -7.74
CA ARG A 3 3.10 -9.47 -6.91
C ARG A 3 2.87 -8.11 -7.54
N ALA A 4 2.41 -7.15 -6.75
CA ALA A 4 2.30 -5.75 -7.11
C ALA A 4 3.08 -4.88 -6.12
N LYS A 5 3.34 -3.62 -6.49
CA LYS A 5 4.07 -2.65 -5.67
C LYS A 5 3.23 -1.40 -5.51
N PHE A 6 3.02 -1.00 -4.27
CA PHE A 6 2.15 0.11 -3.89
C PHE A 6 2.85 1.04 -2.91
N THR A 7 2.70 2.34 -3.10
CA THR A 7 3.17 3.37 -2.16
C THR A 7 2.05 3.71 -1.19
N CYS A 8 2.36 3.79 0.09
CA CYS A 8 1.43 4.26 1.11
C CYS A 8 1.22 5.76 0.95
N LEU A 9 0.03 6.16 0.51
CA LEU A 9 -0.34 7.55 0.31
C LEU A 9 -0.77 8.21 1.62
N SER A 10 -1.51 7.49 2.46
CA SER A 10 -1.94 8.00 3.76
C SER A 10 -2.01 6.90 4.79
N ASN A 11 -1.69 7.27 6.02
CA ASN A 11 -1.89 6.45 7.20
C ASN A 11 -2.45 7.36 8.31
N THR A 12 -3.73 7.19 8.63
CA THR A 12 -4.43 8.07 9.58
C THR A 12 -5.06 7.24 10.68
N LEU A 13 -4.69 7.53 11.93
CA LEU A 13 -5.32 6.93 13.10
C LEU A 13 -6.56 7.75 13.50
N ASN A 14 -7.73 7.10 13.53
CA ASN A 14 -8.91 7.68 14.15
C ASN A 14 -8.88 7.38 15.66
N HIS A 15 -8.73 8.44 16.46
CA HIS A 15 -8.65 8.34 17.91
C HIS A 15 -10.00 8.00 18.58
N GLU A 16 -11.13 8.26 17.91
CA GLU A 16 -12.47 7.97 18.44
C GLU A 16 -12.82 6.49 18.27
N THR A 17 -12.51 5.92 17.11
CA THR A 17 -12.80 4.51 16.80
C THR A 17 -11.63 3.57 17.09
N GLN A 18 -10.45 4.11 17.43
CA GLN A 18 -9.18 3.38 17.56
C GLN A 18 -8.82 2.55 16.32
N THR A 19 -9.28 2.97 15.14
CA THR A 19 -8.98 2.31 13.86
C THR A 19 -8.07 3.18 13.02
N ALA A 20 -7.07 2.58 12.40
CA ALA A 20 -6.25 3.25 11.41
C ALA A 20 -6.80 3.00 10.00
N THR A 21 -6.82 4.04 9.17
CA THR A 21 -7.09 3.94 7.74
C THR A 21 -5.79 4.12 6.99
N VAL A 22 -5.39 3.09 6.24
CA VAL A 22 -4.22 3.11 5.37
C VAL A 22 -4.67 3.07 3.93
N VAL A 23 -4.22 4.03 3.14
CA VAL A 23 -4.49 4.10 1.70
C VAL A 23 -3.18 3.88 0.96
N LEU A 24 -3.18 2.93 0.02
CA LEU A 24 -2.06 2.69 -0.86
C LEU A 24 -2.47 2.83 -2.33
N THR A 25 -1.57 3.43 -3.11
CA THR A 25 -1.71 3.61 -4.56
C THR A 25 -0.55 2.91 -5.27
N PRO A 26 -0.75 2.37 -6.49
CA PRO A 26 0.33 1.75 -7.25
C PRO A 26 1.51 2.73 -7.41
N VAL A 27 2.72 2.18 -7.47
CA VAL A 27 3.90 3.00 -7.78
C VAL A 27 3.72 3.64 -9.17
N THR A 28 3.75 4.97 -9.23
CA THR A 28 3.64 5.75 -10.47
C THR A 28 4.97 6.37 -10.89
N ASN A 29 5.98 6.32 -10.02
CA ASN A 29 7.21 7.07 -10.20
C ASN A 29 8.25 6.30 -11.02
N SER A 30 8.76 6.95 -12.06
CA SER A 30 9.77 6.50 -13.03
C SER A 30 11.21 6.49 -12.48
N ALA A 31 11.39 6.63 -11.17
CA ALA A 31 12.71 6.77 -10.53
C ALA A 31 13.54 5.47 -10.49
N SER A 32 12.95 4.31 -10.77
CA SER A 32 13.62 3.00 -10.75
C SER A 32 13.10 2.10 -11.87
N GLU A 33 14.00 1.36 -12.54
CA GLU A 33 13.64 0.34 -13.55
C GLU A 33 12.66 -0.70 -13.01
N GLU A 34 12.73 -0.99 -11.71
CA GLU A 34 11.81 -1.89 -11.03
C GLU A 34 10.39 -1.29 -10.96
N ASN A 35 10.28 -0.02 -10.57
CA ASN A 35 8.99 0.66 -10.48
C ASN A 35 8.34 0.83 -11.87
N LEU A 36 9.14 1.04 -12.92
CA LEU A 36 8.66 1.04 -14.30
C LEU A 36 8.08 -0.32 -14.72
N THR A 37 8.69 -1.41 -14.27
CA THR A 37 8.20 -2.76 -14.53
C THR A 37 6.87 -3.00 -13.82
N PHE A 38 6.73 -2.63 -12.55
CA PHE A 38 5.46 -2.78 -11.83
C PHE A 38 4.37 -1.83 -12.38
N TRP A 39 4.70 -0.59 -12.68
CA TRP A 39 3.76 0.38 -13.26
C TRP A 39 3.18 -0.10 -14.60
N LYS A 40 3.99 -0.77 -15.44
CA LYS A 40 3.52 -1.38 -16.70
C LYS A 40 2.40 -2.41 -16.48
N TYR A 41 2.44 -3.16 -15.38
CA TYR A 41 1.47 -4.23 -15.11
C TYR A 41 0.31 -3.79 -14.20
N THR A 42 0.52 -2.81 -13.34
CA THR A 42 -0.50 -2.23 -12.44
C THR A 42 -0.48 -0.70 -12.52
N PRO A 43 -0.95 -0.10 -13.63
CA PRO A 43 -0.89 1.34 -13.83
C PRO A 43 -1.90 2.12 -12.95
N ALA A 44 -2.94 1.45 -12.45
CA ALA A 44 -3.97 2.01 -11.60
C ALA A 44 -4.46 0.96 -10.59
N GLY A 45 -4.92 1.43 -9.43
CA GLY A 45 -5.38 0.60 -8.32
C GLY A 45 -5.58 1.44 -7.06
N HIS A 46 -6.37 0.92 -6.13
CA HIS A 46 -6.61 1.55 -4.83
C HIS A 46 -6.74 0.43 -3.80
N ILE A 47 -5.91 0.49 -2.75
CA ILE A 47 -6.02 -0.40 -1.61
C ILE A 47 -6.33 0.48 -0.39
N GLU A 48 -7.48 0.23 0.22
CA GLU A 48 -7.88 0.88 1.46
C GLU A 48 -8.04 -0.18 2.54
N LEU A 49 -7.29 -0.03 3.61
CA LEU A 49 -7.32 -0.92 4.75
C LEU A 49 -7.80 -0.17 5.98
N GLN A 50 -8.82 -0.72 6.64
CA GLN A 50 -9.18 -0.33 7.99
C GLN A 50 -8.56 -1.33 8.98
N ILE A 51 -7.57 -0.87 9.75
CA ILE A 51 -6.76 -1.69 10.63
C ILE A 51 -7.10 -1.35 12.08
N CYS A 52 -7.64 -2.32 12.81
CA CYS A 52 -7.88 -2.20 14.25
C CYS A 52 -6.67 -2.63 15.09
N ASN A 53 -5.68 -3.31 14.49
CA ASN A 53 -4.47 -3.76 15.17
C ASN A 53 -3.39 -2.66 15.12
N PRO A 54 -3.05 -2.01 16.26
CA PRO A 54 -2.07 -0.93 16.28
C PRO A 54 -0.66 -1.38 15.86
N ALA A 55 -0.29 -2.64 16.09
CA ALA A 55 1.01 -3.15 15.68
C ALA A 55 1.13 -3.38 14.16
N ALA A 56 0.01 -3.61 13.48
CA ALA A 56 -0.04 -3.72 12.02
C ALA A 56 -0.02 -2.32 11.37
N PHE A 57 -0.79 -1.39 11.92
CA PHE A 57 -0.81 0.01 11.49
C PHE A 57 0.56 0.68 11.59
N ALA A 58 1.30 0.42 12.67
CA ALA A 58 2.62 1.01 12.90
C ALA A 58 3.70 0.58 11.88
N GLN A 59 3.44 -0.45 11.08
CA GLN A 59 4.35 -0.90 10.02
C GLN A 59 4.16 -0.14 8.70
N PHE A 60 3.07 0.61 8.57
CA PHE A 60 2.79 1.45 7.40
C PHE A 60 3.31 2.87 7.63
N ALA A 61 4.21 3.30 6.75
CA ALA A 61 4.75 4.65 6.72
C ALA A 61 4.34 5.33 5.42
N VAL A 62 3.91 6.58 5.51
CA VAL A 62 3.59 7.42 4.34
C VAL A 62 4.83 7.55 3.45
N ASP A 63 4.62 7.63 2.14
CA ASP A 63 5.66 7.69 1.10
C ASP A 63 6.59 6.46 1.05
N THR A 64 6.20 5.35 1.71
CA THR A 64 6.96 4.10 1.67
C THR A 64 6.32 3.11 0.70
N ASP A 65 7.17 2.42 -0.07
CA ASP A 65 6.77 1.39 -1.02
C ASP A 65 6.63 0.02 -0.33
N TYR A 66 5.56 -0.69 -0.64
CA TYR A 66 5.23 -2.01 -0.12
C TYR A 66 4.95 -2.98 -1.26
N TYR A 67 5.38 -4.24 -1.08
CA TYR A 67 4.95 -5.34 -1.94
C TYR A 67 3.60 -5.89 -1.49
N VAL A 68 2.73 -6.17 -2.44
CA VAL A 68 1.44 -6.81 -2.23
C VAL A 68 1.45 -8.12 -3.00
N ASP A 69 1.28 -9.24 -2.29
CA ASP A 69 1.29 -10.58 -2.87
C ASP A 69 -0.11 -11.20 -2.85
N PHE A 70 -0.68 -11.43 -4.03
CA PHE A 70 -1.92 -12.19 -4.19
C PHE A 70 -1.62 -13.67 -4.43
N THR A 71 -2.20 -14.50 -3.59
CA THR A 71 -2.16 -15.96 -3.67
C THR A 71 -3.58 -16.48 -3.78
N ALA A 72 -3.88 -17.23 -4.85
CA ALA A 72 -5.19 -17.84 -5.05
C ALA A 72 -5.41 -18.97 -4.03
N VAL A 73 -6.65 -19.13 -3.58
CA VAL A 73 -7.10 -20.19 -2.65
C VAL A 73 -8.09 -21.12 -3.33
#